data_AF-A0A9E4BM90-F1
#
_entry.id   AF-A0A9E4BM90-F1
#
_cell.length_a   1.000
_cell.length_b   1.000
_cell.length_c   1.000
_cell.angle_alpha   90.00
_cell.angle_beta   90.00
_cell.angle_gamma   90.00
#
_symmetry.space_group_name_H-M   'P 1'
#
loop_
_entity.id
_entity.type
_entity.pdbx_description
1 polymer ?
#
loop_
_entity_poly.entity_id
_entity_poly.type
_entity_poly.pdbx_seq_one_letter_code
_entity_poly.pdbx_strand_id
1 'polypeptide(L)' 'MTPNIIIIISDQHNPHVMGCAENPIVQTPNLDTLARRGTRFRNAYCPYPLCAPSRSGFMSA' A
#
# COMPACT_ATOMS: atom_id res chain seq x y z
N MET A 1 -9.19 -25.13 3.13
CA MET A 1 -9.85 -23.93 3.67
C MET A 1 -9.63 -22.79 2.69
N THR A 2 -10.66 -22.00 2.39
CA THR A 2 -10.53 -20.79 1.57
C THR A 2 -10.16 -19.62 2.48
N PRO A 3 -9.10 -18.84 2.18
CA PRO A 3 -8.73 -17.70 3.00
C PRO A 3 -9.71 -16.53 2.82
N ASN A 4 -9.86 -15.72 3.87
CA ASN A 4 -10.53 -14.42 3.77
C ASN A 4 -9.50 -13.39 3.27
N ILE A 5 -9.82 -12.68 2.18
CA ILE A 5 -8.92 -11.72 1.54
C ILE A 5 -9.46 -10.31 1.76
N ILE A 6 -8.64 -9.42 2.33
CA ILE A 6 -8.96 -8.00 2.53
C ILE A 6 -7.96 -7.17 1.71
N ILE A 7 -8.47 -6.30 0.84
CA ILE A 7 -7.67 -5.36 0.06
C ILE A 7 -7.87 -3.96 0.64
N ILE A 8 -6.78 -3.31 1.04
CA ILE A 8 -6.77 -1.94 1.55
C ILE A 8 -6.09 -1.06 0.49
N ILE A 9 -6.83 -0.10 -0.06
CA ILE A 9 -6.32 0.86 -1.06
C ILE A 9 -6.42 2.26 -0.46
N SER A 10 -5.28 2.88 -0.19
CA SER A 10 -5.18 4.26 0.25
C SER A 10 -5.27 5.23 -0.94
N ASP A 11 -5.88 6.40 -0.76
CA ASP A 11 -5.92 7.45 -1.79
C ASP A 11 -4.72 8.39 -1.68
N GLN A 12 -4.09 8.71 -2.81
CA GLN A 12 -2.93 9.60 -2.95
C GLN A 12 -1.76 9.35 -1.96
N HIS A 13 -1.55 8.10 -1.51
CA HIS A 13 -0.51 7.78 -0.53
C HIS A 13 0.88 7.76 -1.18
N ASN A 14 1.73 8.70 -0.78
CA ASN A 14 3.13 8.72 -1.18
C ASN A 14 3.90 7.56 -0.51
N PRO A 15 4.68 6.77 -1.27
CA PRO A 15 5.39 5.60 -0.76
C PRO A 15 6.43 5.90 0.36
N HIS A 16 6.85 7.16 0.50
CA HIS A 16 7.79 7.61 1.52
C HIS A 16 7.12 8.18 2.79
N VAL A 17 5.78 8.20 2.84
CA VAL A 17 5.01 8.76 3.96
C VAL A 17 4.49 7.62 4.86
N MET A 18 5.42 6.85 5.42
CA MET A 18 5.18 5.76 6.38
C MET A 18 6.42 5.53 7.26
N GLY A 19 6.22 5.10 8.51
CA GLY A 19 7.31 4.73 9.42
C GLY A 19 8.17 3.59 8.87
N CYS A 20 7.56 2.55 8.31
CA CYS A 20 8.27 1.45 7.64
C CYS A 20 8.97 1.84 6.32
N ALA A 21 8.76 3.06 5.84
CA ALA A 21 9.49 3.69 4.75
C ALA A 21 10.56 4.68 5.26
N GLU A 22 10.97 4.55 6.53
CA GLU A 22 12.04 5.34 7.18
C GLU A 22 11.70 6.83 7.32
N ASN A 23 10.41 7.17 7.30
CA ASN A 23 9.98 8.54 7.54
C ASN A 23 10.12 8.88 9.04
N PRO A 24 10.88 9.93 9.43
CA PRO A 24 11.14 10.23 10.84
C PRO A 24 9.99 10.94 11.56
N ILE A 25 8.97 11.41 10.83
CA ILE A 25 7.87 12.24 11.37
C ILE A 25 6.56 11.47 11.42
N VAL A 26 6.28 10.68 10.37
CA VAL A 26 4.99 10.02 10.19
C VAL A 26 4.87 8.79 11.09
N GLN A 27 3.79 8.72 11.87
CA GLN A 27 3.51 7.59 12.76
C GLN A 27 2.45 6.67 12.14
N THR A 28 2.84 5.47 11.71
CA THR A 28 1.95 4.47 11.10
C THR A 28 2.06 3.09 11.78
N PRO A 29 1.87 2.99 13.11
CA PRO A 29 2.22 1.79 13.87
C PRO A 29 1.54 0.50 13.39
N ASN A 30 0.31 0.60 12.87
CA ASN A 30 -0.43 -0.54 12.32
C ASN A 30 0.12 -0.99 10.96
N LEU A 31 0.45 -0.06 10.06
CA LEU A 31 1.06 -0.39 8.77
C LEU A 31 2.48 -0.91 8.96
N ASP A 32 3.22 -0.34 9.91
CA ASP A 32 4.58 -0.77 10.23
C ASP A 32 4.58 -2.19 10.80
N THR A 33 3.59 -2.52 11.63
CA THR A 33 3.39 -3.87 12.16
C THR A 33 3.00 -4.85 11.05
N LEU A 34 2.13 -4.44 10.13
CA LEU A 34 1.76 -5.25 8.96
C LEU A 34 2.99 -5.53 8.09
N ALA A 35 3.80 -4.52 7.80
CA ALA A 35 5.03 -4.65 7.02
C ALA A 35 6.07 -5.57 7.70
N ARG A 36 6.20 -5.53 9.03
CA ARG A 36 7.10 -6.44 9.78
C ARG A 36 6.63 -7.89 9.81
N ARG A 37 5.31 -8.13 9.78
CA ARG A 37 4.71 -9.47 9.86
C ARG A 37 4.46 -10.11 8.48
N GLY A 38 4.68 -9.36 7.40
CA GLY A 38 4.45 -9.80 6.04
C GLY A 38 5.56 -9.38 5.10
N THR A 39 5.20 -9.19 3.84
CA THR A 39 6.14 -8.79 2.78
C THR A 39 5.87 -7.36 2.35
N ARG A 40 6.90 -6.50 2.42
CA ARG A 40 6.86 -5.13 1.90
C ARG A 40 7.58 -5.06 0.55
N PHE A 41 6.84 -4.73 -0.50
CA PHE A 41 7.41 -4.43 -1.81
C PHE A 41 7.94 -2.98 -1.80
N ARG A 42 9.24 -2.80 -2.02
CA ARG A 42 9.87 -1.47 -2.10
C ARG A 42 9.63 -0.78 -3.44
N ASN A 43 9.39 -1.58 -4.49
CA ASN A 43 9.19 -1.14 -5.87
C ASN A 43 7.80 -1.61 -6.34
N ALA A 44 6.74 -0.97 -5.86
CA ALA A 44 5.37 -1.23 -6.27
C ALA A 44 4.82 0.01 -6.99
N TYR A 45 4.33 -0.16 -8.22
CA TYR A 45 3.89 0.93 -9.09
C TYR A 45 2.42 0.80 -9.45
N CYS A 46 1.72 1.94 -9.50
CA CYS A 46 0.40 2.00 -10.11
C CYS A 46 0.52 2.09 -11.64
N PRO A 47 -0.45 1.55 -12.40
CA PRO A 47 -0.42 1.60 -13.86
C PRO A 47 -0.66 3.02 -14.41
N TYR A 48 -1.31 3.89 -13.63
CA TYR A 48 -1.63 5.26 -14.03
C TYR A 48 -1.54 6.23 -12.83
N PRO A 49 -1.02 7.46 -13.01
CA PRO A 49 -0.94 8.46 -11.93
C PRO A 49 -2.27 9.22 -11.72
N LEU A 50 -3.41 8.54 -11.87
CA LEU A 50 -4.75 9.11 -11.76
C LEU A 50 -5.69 8.14 -11.07
N CYS A 51 -6.59 8.65 -10.24
CA CYS A 51 -7.36 7.85 -9.28
C CYS A 51 -8.24 6.78 -9.97
N ALA A 52 -9.07 7.19 -10.95
CA ALA A 52 -9.96 6.29 -11.65
C ALA A 52 -9.21 5.22 -12.48
N PRO A 53 -8.29 5.57 -13.40
CA PRO A 53 -7.60 4.56 -14.20
C PRO A 53 -6.64 3.69 -13.36
N SER A 54 -6.05 4.20 -12.26
CA SER A 54 -5.26 3.37 -11.35
C SER A 54 -6.12 2.29 -10.68
N ARG A 55 -7.32 2.66 -10.20
CA ARG A 55 -8.22 1.71 -9.53
C ARG A 55 -8.81 0.71 -10.51
N SER A 56 -9.27 1.18 -11.67
CA SER A 56 -9.78 0.28 -12.73
C SER A 56 -8.70 -0.68 -13.22
N GLY A 57 -7.47 -0.21 -13.41
CA GLY A 57 -6.34 -1.07 -13.80
C GLY A 57 -5.97 -2.11 -12.73
N PHE A 58 -6.08 -1.78 -11.44
CA PHE A 58 -5.84 -2.73 -10.36
C PHE A 58 -6.95 -3.79 -10.23
N MET A 59 -8.22 -3.42 -10.44
CA MET A 59 -9.36 -4.32 -10.21
C MET A 59 -9.67 -5.26 -11.39
N SER A 60 -9.31 -4.87 -12.60
CA SER A 60 -9.65 -5.60 -13.83
C SER A 60 -8.50 -6.41 -14.42
N ALA A 61 -7.30 -6.26 -13.88
CA ALA A 61 -6.10 -7.00 -14.29
C ALA A 61 -5.98 -8.35 -13.58
#